data_AF-A0A834IPQ4-F1
#
_entry.id   AF-A0A834IPQ4-F1
#
_cell.length_a   1.000
_cell.length_b   1.000
_cell.length_c   1.000
_cell.angle_alpha   90.00
_cell.angle_beta   90.00
_cell.angle_gamma   90.00
#
_symmetry.space_group_name_H-M   'P 1'
#
loop_
_entity.id
_entity.type
_entity.pdbx_description
1 polymer ?
#
loop_
_entity_poly.entity_id
_entity_poly.type
_entity_poly.pdbx_seq_one_letter_code
_entity_poly.pdbx_strand_id
1 'polypeptide(L)'
;MFYIDIKLNGNNKAVYEITKLENNIIKCEPPHIKRIIPQCTRCQAHGHTKTYCRKSYRCVKCAGEHKTGDCTRKVRDEKVKCVNCNGNHPANYKGCAVHKQLQQKLYPALREKRHQQKQSTTTNLPLPTRTSQPDIIYAQIVENGSAQKRETISQPTETSNISRLENMMAKLMDQMSTMLGLLTTVVSKLA
;
A
#
# COMPACT_ATOMS: atom_id res chain seq x y z
N MET A 1 9.14 -7.24 20.33
CA MET A 1 10.27 -6.58 19.65
C MET A 1 11.01 -5.79 20.70
N PHE A 2 12.30 -6.09 20.92
CA PHE A 2 13.12 -5.45 21.95
C PHE A 2 14.15 -4.53 21.28
N TYR A 3 14.48 -3.42 21.92
CA TYR A 3 15.55 -2.52 21.49
C TYR A 3 16.72 -2.69 22.45
N ILE A 4 17.92 -2.88 21.91
CA ILE A 4 19.14 -3.07 22.67
C ILE A 4 20.13 -2.01 22.20
N ASP A 5 20.55 -1.14 23.12
CA ASP A 5 21.59 -0.16 22.85
C ASP A 5 22.95 -0.77 23.18
N ILE A 6 23.81 -0.87 22.16
CA ILE A 6 25.14 -1.45 22.27
C ILE A 6 26.15 -0.31 22.21
N LYS A 7 27.05 -0.24 23.19
CA LYS A 7 28.15 0.72 23.18
C LYS A 7 29.04 0.47 21.95
N LEU A 8 29.67 1.53 21.44
CA LEU A 8 30.50 1.43 20.24
C LEU A 8 31.72 0.51 20.51
N ASN A 9 31.81 -0.59 19.77
CA ASN A 9 32.94 -1.52 19.82
C ASN A 9 33.18 -2.10 18.40
N GLY A 10 34.42 -2.50 18.10
CA GLY A 10 34.81 -3.01 16.77
C GLY A 10 34.08 -4.29 16.36
N ASN A 11 33.64 -5.08 17.35
CA ASN A 11 32.93 -6.34 17.17
C ASN A 11 31.39 -6.22 17.17
N ASN A 12 30.81 -5.01 17.20
CA ASN A 12 29.34 -4.83 17.25
C ASN A 12 28.59 -5.51 16.11
N LYS A 13 29.26 -5.78 14.97
CA LYS A 13 28.67 -6.50 13.84
C LYS A 13 28.40 -7.99 14.14
N ALA A 14 29.15 -8.60 15.05
CA ALA A 14 28.98 -10.01 15.42
C ALA A 14 27.61 -10.30 16.05
N VAL A 15 26.93 -9.27 16.59
CA VAL A 15 25.58 -9.42 17.16
C VAL A 15 24.55 -9.86 16.12
N TYR A 16 24.75 -9.54 14.84
CA TYR A 16 23.86 -9.98 13.76
C TYR A 16 24.02 -11.45 13.39
N GLU A 17 25.09 -12.11 13.85
CA GLU A 17 25.35 -13.54 13.64
C GLU A 17 24.68 -14.41 14.71
N ILE A 18 24.22 -13.82 15.82
CA ILE A 18 23.57 -14.53 16.92
C ILE A 18 22.16 -14.96 16.49
N THR A 19 21.94 -16.28 16.41
CA THR A 19 20.67 -16.90 16.02
C THR A 19 19.92 -17.56 17.17
N LYS A 20 20.62 -17.84 18.28
CA LYS A 20 20.06 -18.50 19.46
C LYS A 20 20.59 -17.84 20.72
N LEU A 21 19.70 -17.56 21.65
CA LEU A 21 20.01 -17.13 23.00
C LEU A 21 19.28 -18.06 23.95
N GLU A 22 20.03 -18.80 24.78
CA GLU A 22 19.49 -19.86 25.62
C GLU A 22 18.67 -20.85 24.78
N ASN A 23 17.39 -21.06 25.13
CA ASN A 23 16.48 -21.95 24.44
C ASN A 23 15.61 -21.22 23.40
N ASN A 24 15.91 -19.94 23.12
CA ASN A 24 15.14 -19.11 22.20
C ASN A 24 15.88 -18.88 20.88
N ILE A 25 15.16 -19.06 19.76
CA ILE A 25 15.63 -18.65 18.44
C ILE A 25 15.35 -17.16 18.29
N ILE A 26 16.37 -16.38 17.99
CA ILE A 26 16.27 -14.92 17.85
C ILE A 26 16.81 -14.47 16.49
N LYS A 27 16.39 -13.28 16.06
CA LYS A 27 16.93 -12.60 14.88
C LYS A 27 17.28 -11.18 15.27
N CYS A 28 18.57 -10.85 15.18
CA CYS A 28 19.06 -9.49 15.34
C CYS A 28 18.93 -8.76 14.00
N GLU A 29 18.18 -7.66 13.97
CA GLU A 29 18.06 -6.80 12.80
C GLU A 29 18.57 -5.40 13.12
N PRO A 30 19.21 -4.70 12.17
CA PRO A 30 19.58 -3.31 12.38
C PRO A 30 18.32 -2.46 12.62
N PRO A 31 18.44 -1.37 13.39
CA PRO A 31 17.30 -0.48 13.63
C PRO A 31 16.65 -0.04 12.32
N HIS A 32 15.33 -0.19 12.22
CA HIS A 32 14.61 0.19 11.02
C HIS A 32 14.55 1.71 10.88
N ILE A 33 15.40 2.28 10.03
CA ILE A 33 15.46 3.72 9.78
C ILE A 33 14.24 4.14 8.95
N LYS A 34 13.28 4.81 9.59
CA LYS A 34 12.11 5.36 8.91
C LYS A 34 12.49 6.61 8.12
N ARG A 35 12.29 6.59 6.80
CA ARG A 35 12.45 7.75 5.90
C ARG A 35 11.25 8.70 5.97
N ILE A 36 10.85 9.07 7.19
CA ILE A 36 9.69 9.92 7.44
C ILE A 36 10.17 11.34 7.68
N ILE A 37 9.73 12.26 6.84
CA ILE A 37 9.96 13.68 7.04
C ILE A 37 9.03 14.17 8.16
N PRO A 38 9.56 14.72 9.27
CA PRO A 38 8.72 15.23 10.34
C PRO A 38 7.85 16.37 9.82
N GLN A 39 6.56 16.33 10.15
CA GLN A 39 5.61 17.40 9.90
C GLN A 39 5.16 17.98 11.23
N CYS A 40 5.30 19.28 11.39
CA CYS A 40 4.94 19.95 12.62
C CYS A 40 3.41 20.01 12.77
N THR A 41 2.84 19.43 13.82
CA THR A 41 1.39 19.48 14.05
C THR A 41 0.88 20.86 14.50
N ARG A 42 1.78 21.79 14.83
CA ARG A 42 1.45 23.20 15.14
C ARG A 42 1.30 24.00 13.86
N CYS A 43 2.35 24.16 13.07
CA CYS A 43 2.35 25.03 11.89
C CYS A 43 2.19 24.30 10.54
N GLN A 44 2.15 22.97 10.55
CA GLN A 44 2.04 22.07 9.38
C GLN A 44 3.21 22.07 8.39
N ALA A 45 4.26 22.85 8.66
CA ALA A 45 5.49 22.82 7.87
C ALA A 45 6.30 21.53 8.14
N HIS A 46 7.15 21.17 7.18
CA HIS A 46 8.05 20.03 7.28
C HIS A 46 9.38 20.40 7.96
N GLY A 47 10.10 19.39 8.47
CA GLY A 47 11.47 19.51 8.98
C GLY A 47 11.61 19.68 10.49
N HIS A 48 10.51 19.82 11.24
CA HIS A 48 10.56 19.91 12.70
C HIS A 48 9.27 19.38 13.34
N THR A 49 9.33 19.07 14.64
CA THR A 49 8.17 18.62 15.42
C THR A 49 7.51 19.80 16.16
N LYS A 50 6.35 19.56 16.76
CA LYS A 50 5.61 20.56 17.54
C LYS A 50 6.43 21.14 18.71
N THR A 51 7.22 20.30 19.37
CA THR A 51 8.03 20.66 20.55
C THR A 51 9.01 21.80 20.25
N TYR A 52 9.57 21.81 19.03
CA TYR A 52 10.54 22.81 18.59
C TYR A 52 9.91 23.91 17.73
N CYS A 53 8.57 24.06 17.76
CA CYS A 53 7.85 25.03 16.93
C CYS A 53 7.32 26.21 17.74
N ARG A 54 7.73 27.42 17.35
CA ARG A 54 7.26 28.69 17.93
C ARG A 54 6.24 29.45 17.06
N LYS A 55 5.87 28.91 15.89
CA LYS A 55 4.90 29.54 14.97
C LYS A 55 3.46 29.41 15.46
N SER A 56 2.54 30.20 14.90
CA SER A 56 1.10 30.07 15.17
C SER A 56 0.55 28.70 14.71
N TYR A 57 -0.60 28.32 15.28
CA TYR A 57 -1.28 27.10 14.85
C TYR A 57 -1.85 27.25 13.45
N ARG A 58 -1.72 26.21 12.64
CA ARG A 58 -2.38 26.09 11.35
C ARG A 58 -3.13 24.77 11.26
N CYS A 59 -4.38 24.85 10.84
CA CYS A 59 -5.24 23.68 10.70
C CYS A 59 -4.82 22.82 9.50
N VAL A 60 -4.72 21.51 9.68
CA VAL A 60 -4.39 20.54 8.62
C VAL A 60 -5.41 20.57 7.47
N LYS A 61 -6.68 20.85 7.79
CA LYS A 61 -7.80 20.75 6.84
C LYS A 61 -8.00 22.04 6.05
N CYS A 62 -7.95 23.20 6.70
CA CYS A 62 -8.34 24.46 6.06
C CYS A 62 -7.27 25.54 6.07
N ALA A 63 -6.08 25.25 6.60
CA ALA A 63 -5.01 26.20 6.82
C ALA A 63 -5.37 27.40 7.73
N GLY A 64 -6.54 27.42 8.39
CA GLY A 64 -6.89 28.50 9.33
C GLY A 64 -6.02 28.53 10.59
N GLU A 65 -6.03 29.66 11.31
CA GLU A 65 -5.20 29.91 12.49
C GLU A 65 -5.77 29.31 13.78
N HIS A 66 -5.97 28.00 13.80
CA HIS A 66 -6.48 27.25 14.95
C HIS A 66 -5.91 25.82 14.97
N LYS A 67 -6.06 25.13 16.10
CA LYS A 67 -5.71 23.71 16.20
C LYS A 67 -6.69 22.88 15.38
N THR A 68 -6.23 21.79 14.76
CA THR A 68 -7.11 20.93 13.94
C THR A 68 -8.34 20.40 14.68
N GLY A 69 -8.25 20.20 16.01
CA GLY A 69 -9.38 19.77 16.85
C GLY A 69 -10.49 20.82 16.98
N ASP A 70 -10.14 22.10 16.93
CA ASP A 70 -11.08 23.23 17.05
C ASP A 70 -11.66 23.62 15.68
N CYS A 71 -11.38 22.83 14.64
CA CYS A 71 -11.83 23.13 13.29
C CYS A 71 -13.33 22.83 13.14
N THR A 72 -14.08 23.82 12.67
CA THR A 72 -15.51 23.67 12.33
C THR A 72 -15.76 22.62 11.25
N ARG A 73 -14.77 22.37 10.38
CA ARG A 73 -14.84 21.31 9.36
C ARG A 73 -14.68 19.94 10.00
N LYS A 74 -15.82 19.26 10.20
CA LYS A 74 -15.87 17.88 10.67
C LYS A 74 -15.92 16.87 9.53
N VAL A 75 -16.50 17.25 8.39
CA VAL A 75 -16.71 16.40 7.20
C VAL A 75 -15.63 16.66 6.14
N ARG A 76 -15.47 15.72 5.21
CA ARG A 76 -14.55 15.80 4.09
C ARG A 76 -15.16 16.71 3.01
N ASP A 77 -14.98 18.01 3.17
CA ASP A 77 -15.51 19.03 2.25
C ASP A 77 -14.57 19.27 1.07
N GLU A 78 -15.08 19.83 -0.04
CA GLU A 78 -14.27 20.21 -1.20
C GLU A 78 -13.37 21.43 -0.96
N LYS A 79 -13.61 22.19 0.13
CA LYS A 79 -12.85 23.39 0.50
C LYS A 79 -11.67 23.08 1.42
N VAL A 80 -10.96 21.98 1.17
CA VAL A 80 -9.71 21.66 1.87
C VAL A 80 -8.59 22.51 1.28
N LYS A 81 -7.71 23.04 2.13
CA LYS A 81 -6.57 23.83 1.66
C LYS A 81 -5.29 23.37 2.34
N CYS A 82 -4.31 23.02 1.54
CA CYS A 82 -2.98 22.70 2.02
C CYS A 82 -2.23 23.99 2.40
N VAL A 83 -1.72 24.06 3.62
CA VAL A 83 -0.85 25.14 4.10
C VAL A 83 0.47 25.30 3.31
N ASN A 84 1.00 24.20 2.76
CA ASN A 84 2.34 24.15 2.19
C ASN A 84 2.34 24.46 0.69
N CYS A 85 1.32 24.01 -0.06
CA CYS A 85 1.22 24.19 -1.51
C CYS A 85 -0.06 24.92 -1.96
N ASN A 86 -0.95 25.29 -1.04
CA ASN A 86 -2.26 25.88 -1.32
C ASN A 86 -3.21 25.04 -2.20
N GLY A 87 -2.89 23.78 -2.49
CA GLY A 87 -3.74 22.87 -3.27
C GLY A 87 -4.95 22.34 -2.49
N ASN A 88 -5.89 21.73 -3.23
CA ASN A 88 -7.12 21.14 -2.68
C ASN A 88 -6.89 19.75 -2.07
N HIS A 89 -6.15 19.71 -0.97
CA HIS A 89 -5.92 18.51 -0.18
C HIS A 89 -5.45 18.91 1.23
N PRO A 90 -5.54 18.03 2.23
CA PRO A 90 -5.07 18.37 3.57
C PRO A 90 -3.54 18.47 3.60
N ALA A 91 -3.01 19.20 4.56
CA ALA A 91 -1.56 19.43 4.68
C ALA A 91 -0.76 18.14 4.94
N ASN A 92 -1.38 17.08 5.44
CA ASN A 92 -0.73 15.78 5.71
C ASN A 92 -0.72 14.83 4.51
N TYR A 93 -1.30 15.24 3.38
CA TYR A 93 -1.37 14.42 2.17
C TYR A 93 0.02 14.16 1.59
N LYS A 94 0.39 12.87 1.46
CA LYS A 94 1.71 12.45 0.95
C LYS A 94 1.91 12.69 -0.54
N GLY A 95 0.82 12.90 -1.28
CA GLY A 95 0.89 13.27 -2.69
C GLY A 95 1.17 14.75 -2.95
N CYS A 96 1.26 15.59 -1.90
CA CYS A 96 1.55 17.02 -2.02
C CYS A 96 2.87 17.28 -2.78
N ALA A 97 2.87 18.21 -3.75
CA ALA A 97 4.05 18.54 -4.54
C ALA A 97 5.25 18.95 -3.66
N VAL A 98 5.03 19.80 -2.66
CA VAL A 98 6.07 20.24 -1.71
C VAL A 98 6.60 19.07 -0.88
N HIS A 99 5.73 18.14 -0.48
CA HIS A 99 6.17 16.95 0.26
C HIS A 99 7.01 16.02 -0.61
N LYS A 100 6.57 15.76 -1.85
CA LYS A 100 7.30 14.92 -2.82
C LYS A 100 8.68 15.50 -3.15
N GLN A 101 8.77 16.80 -3.40
CA GLN A 101 10.05 17.48 -3.66
C GLN A 101 11.00 17.34 -2.48
N LEU A 102 10.50 17.55 -1.25
CA LEU A 102 11.32 17.39 -0.05
C LEU A 102 11.76 15.93 0.16
N GLN A 103 10.90 14.96 -0.14
CA GLN A 103 11.22 13.54 -0.06
C GLN A 103 12.29 13.14 -1.05
N GLN A 104 12.21 13.60 -2.30
CA GLN A 104 13.24 13.36 -3.31
C GLN A 104 14.58 14.00 -2.92
N LYS A 105 14.56 15.18 -2.31
CA LYS A 105 15.78 15.88 -1.88
C LYS A 105 16.47 15.19 -0.70
N LEU A 106 15.72 14.74 0.31
CA LEU A 106 16.27 14.12 1.51
C LEU A 106 16.59 12.64 1.32
N TYR A 107 15.82 11.96 0.47
CA TYR A 107 15.93 10.53 0.22
C TYR A 107 15.88 10.29 -1.29
N PRO A 108 16.94 10.68 -2.03
CA PRO A 108 17.00 10.42 -3.46
C PRO A 108 16.84 8.92 -3.72
N ALA A 109 16.16 8.58 -4.82
CA ALA A 109 16.15 7.20 -5.29
C ALA A 109 17.60 6.77 -5.50
N LEU A 110 17.95 5.58 -5.00
CA LEU A 110 19.21 4.96 -5.39
C LEU A 110 19.14 4.82 -6.91
N ARG A 111 20.02 5.54 -7.62
CA ARG A 111 20.07 5.54 -9.07
C ARG A 111 20.08 4.08 -9.54
N GLU A 112 19.02 3.64 -10.22
CA GLU A 112 19.07 2.38 -10.95
C GLU A 112 20.29 2.45 -11.86
N LYS A 113 21.17 1.44 -11.78
CA LYS A 113 22.26 1.29 -12.74
C LYS A 113 21.62 1.42 -14.10
N ARG A 114 21.89 2.53 -14.81
CA ARG A 114 21.50 2.70 -16.20
C ARG A 114 21.95 1.43 -16.90
N HIS A 115 21.03 0.56 -17.27
CA HIS A 115 21.29 -0.37 -18.36
C HIS A 115 21.66 0.54 -19.52
N GLN A 116 22.96 0.61 -19.82
CA GLN A 116 23.42 1.19 -21.06
C GLN A 116 22.73 0.37 -22.14
N GLN A 117 21.64 0.90 -22.70
CA GLN A 117 21.16 0.48 -23.99
C GLN A 117 22.34 0.74 -24.92
N LYS A 118 23.10 -0.31 -25.23
CA LYS A 118 24.00 -0.32 -26.37
C LYS A 118 23.13 0.04 -27.56
N GLN A 119 23.31 1.24 -28.10
CA GLN A 119 22.73 1.63 -29.37
C GLN A 119 23.32 0.67 -30.41
N SER A 120 22.52 -0.30 -30.84
CA SER A 120 22.80 -1.07 -32.04
C SER A 120 22.58 -0.11 -33.21
N THR A 121 23.66 0.30 -33.86
CA THR A 121 23.62 0.94 -35.17
C THR A 121 23.07 -0.07 -36.17
N THR A 122 21.83 0.12 -36.63
CA THR A 122 21.31 -0.62 -37.79
C THR A 122 21.12 0.35 -38.95
N THR A 123 21.96 0.11 -39.95
CA THR A 123 22.03 0.72 -41.28
C THR A 123 20.67 0.79 -41.97
N ASN A 124 20.40 1.93 -42.61
CA ASN A 124 19.20 2.19 -43.42
C ASN A 124 19.15 1.32 -44.69
N LEU A 125 18.06 0.56 -44.89
CA LEU A 125 17.53 0.18 -46.20
C LEU A 125 15.98 0.24 -46.16
N PRO A 126 15.29 0.75 -47.21
CA PRO A 126 13.83 0.97 -47.15
C PRO A 126 12.99 -0.05 -47.93
N LEU A 127 11.92 -0.60 -47.30
CA LEU A 127 10.56 -0.94 -47.82
C LEU A 127 9.81 -1.88 -46.82
N PRO A 128 8.46 -2.07 -46.85
CA PRO A 128 7.34 -1.25 -47.33
C PRO A 128 6.38 -0.82 -46.20
N THR A 129 5.60 0.23 -46.46
CA THR A 129 4.53 0.75 -45.62
C THR A 129 3.41 -0.28 -45.40
N ARG A 130 3.20 -0.72 -44.14
CA ARG A 130 1.92 -1.28 -43.69
C ARG A 130 1.26 -0.30 -42.73
N THR A 131 0.18 0.30 -43.20
CA THR A 131 -0.73 1.14 -42.43
C THR A 131 -1.42 0.28 -41.37
N SER A 132 -1.03 0.43 -40.10
CA SER A 132 -1.79 -0.08 -38.96
C SER A 132 -2.66 1.03 -38.40
N GLN A 133 -3.96 0.78 -38.42
CA GLN A 133 -5.06 1.62 -37.95
C GLN A 133 -4.96 1.98 -36.45
N PRO A 134 -5.62 3.07 -36.02
CA PRO A 134 -5.47 3.64 -34.68
C PRO A 134 -6.10 2.76 -33.58
N ASP A 135 -5.49 2.84 -32.40
CA ASP A 135 -5.90 2.16 -31.16
C ASP A 135 -7.38 2.39 -30.85
N ILE A 136 -8.19 1.33 -30.99
CA ILE A 136 -9.61 1.36 -30.59
C ILE A 136 -9.71 1.39 -29.07
N ILE A 137 -10.38 2.43 -28.57
CA ILE A 137 -10.74 2.60 -27.16
C ILE A 137 -11.94 1.70 -26.87
N TYR A 138 -11.88 1.02 -25.72
CA TYR A 138 -12.83 0.01 -25.23
C TYR A 138 -14.33 0.37 -25.37
N ALA A 139 -14.66 1.67 -25.36
CA ALA A 139 -16.03 2.15 -25.48
C ALA A 139 -16.70 1.89 -26.85
N GLN A 140 -15.95 1.66 -27.93
CA GLN A 140 -16.55 1.44 -29.27
C GLN A 140 -16.98 -0.01 -29.55
N ILE A 141 -16.64 -0.96 -28.69
CA ILE A 141 -16.92 -2.38 -28.91
C ILE A 141 -18.36 -2.74 -28.50
N VAL A 142 -18.98 -1.96 -27.61
CA VAL A 142 -20.29 -2.29 -27.03
C VAL A 142 -21.49 -1.91 -27.89
N GLU A 143 -21.31 -1.15 -28.98
CA GLU A 143 -22.44 -0.60 -29.75
C GLU A 143 -22.82 -1.37 -31.03
N ASN A 144 -21.98 -2.27 -31.57
CA ASN A 144 -22.19 -2.82 -32.93
C ASN A 144 -22.17 -4.36 -33.04
N GLY A 145 -23.01 -5.07 -32.29
CA GLY A 145 -23.00 -6.54 -32.26
C GLY A 145 -24.36 -7.25 -32.33
N SER A 146 -25.24 -6.89 -33.27
CA SER A 146 -26.45 -7.67 -33.60
C SER A 146 -26.30 -8.44 -34.92
N ALA A 147 -26.72 -9.72 -34.90
CA ALA A 147 -26.98 -10.66 -36.02
C ALA A 147 -25.91 -11.73 -36.36
N GLN A 148 -25.94 -12.79 -35.56
CA GLN A 148 -26.06 -14.23 -35.91
C GLN A 148 -25.26 -14.85 -37.08
N LYS A 149 -24.45 -15.87 -36.74
CA LYS A 149 -24.62 -17.25 -37.26
C LYS A 149 -24.12 -18.30 -36.24
N ARG A 150 -24.97 -19.28 -35.93
CA ARG A 150 -24.75 -20.50 -35.11
C ARG A 150 -23.78 -21.44 -35.87
N GLU A 151 -22.92 -22.27 -35.25
CA GLU A 151 -23.23 -23.35 -34.30
C GLU A 151 -22.13 -23.61 -33.25
N THR A 152 -22.60 -23.72 -32.00
CA THR A 152 -22.30 -24.71 -30.94
C THR A 152 -20.85 -25.08 -30.62
N ILE A 153 -20.27 -24.37 -29.63
CA ILE A 153 -19.41 -24.93 -28.56
C ILE A 153 -19.75 -24.17 -27.27
N SER A 154 -20.08 -24.92 -26.22
CA SER A 154 -20.71 -24.44 -24.98
C SER A 154 -19.77 -23.68 -24.05
N GLN A 155 -20.33 -22.65 -23.43
CA GLN A 155 -19.75 -21.67 -22.49
C GLN A 155 -19.17 -22.31 -21.21
N PRO A 156 -18.10 -21.74 -20.61
CA PRO A 156 -17.72 -22.04 -19.23
C PRO A 156 -18.54 -21.17 -18.28
N THR A 157 -19.40 -21.81 -17.49
CA THR A 157 -20.28 -21.18 -16.50
C THR A 157 -19.56 -20.97 -15.17
N GLU A 158 -19.70 -19.75 -14.63
CA GLU A 158 -19.39 -19.28 -13.26
C GLU A 158 -20.24 -19.99 -12.17
N THR A 159 -20.67 -21.24 -12.38
CA THR A 159 -21.45 -22.04 -11.42
C THR A 159 -20.58 -22.97 -10.57
N SER A 160 -19.33 -23.21 -10.99
CA SER A 160 -18.41 -24.14 -10.31
C SER A 160 -17.89 -23.63 -8.97
N ASN A 161 -17.76 -22.31 -8.81
CA ASN A 161 -17.20 -21.70 -7.61
C ASN A 161 -18.22 -21.64 -6.45
N ILE A 162 -19.50 -21.42 -6.73
CA ILE A 162 -20.57 -21.33 -5.73
C ILE A 162 -20.90 -22.72 -5.17
N SER A 163 -21.08 -23.71 -6.06
CA SER A 163 -21.33 -25.10 -5.66
C SER A 163 -20.17 -25.70 -4.85
N ARG A 164 -18.93 -25.30 -5.13
CA ARG A 164 -17.76 -25.69 -4.33
C ARG A 164 -17.80 -25.08 -2.92
N LEU A 165 -18.25 -23.83 -2.77
CA LEU A 165 -18.39 -23.17 -1.48
C LEU A 165 -19.52 -23.78 -0.64
N GLU A 166 -20.67 -24.07 -1.25
CA GLU A 166 -21.80 -24.72 -0.59
C GLU A 166 -21.41 -26.11 -0.05
N ASN A 167 -20.69 -26.90 -0.85
CA ASN A 167 -20.18 -28.20 -0.43
C ASN A 167 -19.14 -28.10 0.70
N MET A 168 -18.30 -27.06 0.70
CA MET A 168 -17.36 -26.81 1.81
C MET A 168 -18.09 -26.40 3.10
N MET A 169 -19.13 -25.57 3.00
CA MET A 169 -19.93 -25.16 4.15
C MET A 169 -20.76 -26.31 4.72
N ALA A 170 -21.35 -27.16 3.87
CA ALA A 170 -22.10 -28.34 4.32
C ALA A 170 -21.18 -29.31 5.09
N LYS A 171 -19.96 -29.54 4.58
CA LYS A 171 -18.97 -30.39 5.25
C LYS A 171 -18.51 -29.83 6.60
N LEU A 172 -18.43 -28.50 6.74
CA LEU A 172 -18.08 -27.85 8.00
C LEU A 172 -19.20 -28.00 9.06
N MET A 173 -20.47 -27.86 8.65
CA MET A 173 -21.60 -28.03 9.56
C MET A 173 -21.72 -29.47 10.08
N ASP A 174 -21.47 -30.46 9.22
CA ASP A 174 -21.46 -31.87 9.62
C ASP A 174 -20.36 -32.18 10.65
N GLN A 175 -19.14 -31.65 10.43
CA GLN A 175 -18.04 -31.76 11.39
C GLN A 175 -18.36 -31.09 12.74
N MET A 176 -19.09 -29.98 12.75
CA MET A 176 -19.48 -29.33 14.00
C MET A 176 -20.54 -30.14 14.76
N SER A 177 -21.48 -30.78 14.06
CA SER A 177 -22.52 -31.60 14.70
C SER A 177 -21.94 -32.86 15.36
N THR A 178 -20.97 -33.52 14.69
CA THR A 178 -20.30 -34.71 15.19
C THR A 178 -19.44 -34.39 16.41
N MET A 179 -18.71 -33.27 16.39
CA MET A 179 -17.95 -32.80 17.55
C MET A 179 -18.86 -32.45 18.73
N LEU A 180 -20.02 -31.82 18.47
CA LEU A 180 -20.97 -31.52 19.53
C LEU A 180 -21.50 -32.80 20.17
N GLY A 181 -21.87 -33.81 19.38
CA GLY A 181 -22.34 -35.12 19.89
C GLY A 181 -21.29 -35.89 20.68
N LEU A 182 -20.01 -35.82 20.30
CA LEU A 182 -18.91 -36.39 21.09
C LEU A 182 -18.74 -35.65 22.42
N LEU A 183 -18.88 -34.32 22.44
CA LEU A 183 -18.85 -33.56 23.69
C LEU A 183 -20.05 -33.89 24.57
N THR A 184 -21.27 -34.02 24.03
CA THR A 184 -22.45 -34.40 24.81
C THR A 184 -22.31 -35.79 25.40
N THR A 185 -21.80 -36.77 24.64
CA THR A 185 -21.60 -38.13 25.14
C THR A 185 -20.52 -38.23 26.21
N VAL A 186 -19.46 -37.42 26.14
CA VAL A 186 -18.45 -37.33 27.20
C VAL A 186 -19.04 -36.69 28.46
N VAL A 187 -19.80 -35.60 28.32
CA VAL A 187 -20.47 -34.92 29.45
C VAL A 187 -21.49 -35.86 30.13
N SER A 188 -22.28 -36.61 29.37
CA SER A 188 -23.26 -37.57 29.90
C SER A 188 -22.62 -38.80 30.55
N LYS A 189 -21.34 -39.10 30.29
CA LYS A 189 -20.60 -40.18 30.96
C LYS A 189 -19.82 -39.71 32.19
N LEU A 190 -19.73 -38.40 32.40
CA LEU A 190 -19.07 -37.77 33.55
C LEU A 190 -20.06 -37.30 34.64
N ALA A 191 -21.36 -37.33 34.35
CA ALA A 191 -22.46 -37.13 35.32
C ALA A 191 -22.96 -38.48 35.84
#